data_AF-A0A7X4AC43-F1
#
_entry.id   AF-A0A7X4AC43-F1
#
_cell.length_a   1.000
_cell.length_b   1.000
_cell.length_c   1.000
_cell.angle_alpha   90.00
_cell.angle_beta   90.00
_cell.angle_gamma   90.00
#
_symmetry.space_group_name_H-M   'P 1'
#
loop_
_entity.id
_entity.type
_entity.pdbx_description
1 polymer ?
#
loop_
_entity_poly.entity_id
_entity_poly.type
_entity_poly.pdbx_seq_one_letter_code
_entity_poly.pdbx_strand_id
1 'polypeptide(L)'
;MRWTTRQRMRWGSCTSASGDIRISTRLTDVPPWVLDHVIVHELAHLVVADHSAEFQRLVNQNPLAERAEGYLMALSDVAGSGRDAERGQGAESSEAKPKALRLVKDRPDGTSQDIEEVPQ
;
A
#
# COMPACT_ATOMS: atom_id res chain seq x y z
N MET A 1 8.04 -4.44 -18.44
CA MET A 1 7.15 -4.17 -17.29
C MET A 1 5.88 -3.48 -17.78
N ARG A 2 4.70 -3.85 -17.28
CA ARG A 2 3.41 -3.25 -17.70
C ARG A 2 2.40 -3.12 -16.56
N TRP A 3 1.47 -2.20 -16.72
CA TRP A 3 0.30 -2.05 -15.85
C TRP A 3 -0.86 -2.95 -16.29
N THR A 4 -1.67 -3.43 -15.34
CA THR A 4 -2.85 -4.23 -15.66
C THR A 4 -3.96 -4.10 -14.62
N THR A 5 -5.21 -4.10 -15.09
CA THR A 5 -6.42 -4.16 -14.26
C THR A 5 -6.79 -5.59 -13.85
N ARG A 6 -6.14 -6.61 -14.42
CA ARG A 6 -6.45 -8.04 -14.17
C ARG A 6 -5.92 -8.56 -12.83
N GLN A 7 -5.03 -7.81 -12.17
CA GLN A 7 -4.48 -8.14 -10.85
C GLN A 7 -5.44 -7.78 -9.72
N ARG A 8 -6.46 -8.62 -9.51
CA ARG A 8 -7.52 -8.38 -8.52
C ARG A 8 -7.12 -8.71 -7.09
N MET A 9 -6.30 -9.76 -6.92
CA MET A 9 -5.90 -10.29 -5.60
C MET A 9 -4.44 -10.01 -5.27
N ARG A 10 -3.63 -9.70 -6.29
CA ARG A 10 -2.19 -9.47 -6.16
C ARG A 10 -1.86 -8.01 -6.47
N TRP A 11 -0.77 -7.52 -5.89
CA TRP A 11 -0.20 -6.21 -6.18
C TRP A 11 0.70 -6.22 -7.42
N GLY A 12 1.36 -7.35 -7.65
CA GLY A 12 2.14 -7.64 -8.84
C GLY A 12 2.22 -9.13 -9.17
N SER A 13 2.87 -9.43 -10.29
CA SER A 13 3.39 -10.75 -10.60
C SER A 13 4.52 -10.64 -11.61
N CYS A 14 5.51 -11.51 -11.50
CA CYS A 14 6.47 -11.76 -12.56
C CYS A 14 6.21 -13.14 -13.22
N THR A 15 6.77 -13.33 -14.40
CA THR A 15 6.92 -14.65 -15.02
C THR A 15 8.40 -14.89 -15.18
N SER A 16 9.02 -15.66 -14.27
CA SER A 16 10.48 -15.82 -14.20
C SER A 16 11.08 -16.32 -15.52
N ALA A 17 10.36 -17.18 -16.26
CA ALA A 17 10.81 -17.70 -17.56
C ALA A 17 10.87 -16.65 -18.68
N SER A 18 10.03 -15.62 -18.66
CA SER A 18 9.96 -14.58 -19.72
C SER A 18 10.40 -13.20 -19.25
N GLY A 19 10.63 -13.00 -17.95
CA GLY A 19 10.93 -11.68 -17.36
C GLY A 19 9.72 -10.73 -17.32
N ASP A 20 8.50 -11.21 -17.59
CA ASP A 20 7.32 -10.36 -17.69
C ASP A 20 6.81 -9.93 -16.31
N ILE A 21 7.07 -8.68 -15.94
CA ILE A 21 6.51 -8.06 -14.72
C ILE A 21 5.21 -7.31 -15.05
N ARG A 22 4.16 -7.61 -14.28
CA ARG A 22 2.83 -7.00 -14.34
C ARG A 22 2.49 -6.38 -12.99
N ILE A 23 2.17 -5.09 -12.99
CA ILE A 23 1.78 -4.34 -11.79
C ILE A 23 0.28 -4.01 -11.84
N SER A 24 -0.40 -4.12 -10.70
CA SER A 24 -1.80 -3.74 -10.57
C SER A 24 -1.98 -2.24 -10.72
N THR A 25 -2.95 -1.78 -11.52
CA THR A 25 -3.32 -0.36 -11.60
C THR A 25 -3.85 0.20 -10.27
N ARG A 26 -4.17 -0.67 -9.30
CA ARG A 26 -4.52 -0.25 -7.93
C ARG A 26 -3.36 0.42 -7.18
N LEU A 27 -2.13 0.30 -7.70
CA LEU A 27 -0.95 0.95 -7.15
C LEU A 27 -0.63 2.30 -7.83
N THR A 28 -1.52 2.83 -8.67
CA THR A 28 -1.27 4.14 -9.31
C THR A 28 -1.34 5.29 -8.30
N ASP A 29 -2.16 5.17 -7.25
CA ASP A 29 -2.38 6.22 -6.26
C ASP A 29 -1.71 5.94 -4.90
N VAL A 30 -0.89 4.90 -4.80
CA VAL A 30 -0.14 4.63 -3.56
C VAL A 30 1.13 5.47 -3.50
N PRO A 31 1.69 5.71 -2.30
CA PRO A 31 2.97 6.37 -2.19
C PRO A 31 4.06 5.67 -3.03
N PRO A 32 4.98 6.42 -3.68
CA PRO A 32 5.99 5.83 -4.58
C PRO A 32 6.83 4.72 -3.93
N TRP A 33 7.17 4.86 -2.65
CA TRP A 33 7.95 3.86 -1.91
C TRP A 33 7.23 2.51 -1.74
N VAL A 34 5.89 2.51 -1.75
CA VAL A 34 5.08 1.27 -1.76
C VAL A 34 5.19 0.60 -3.13
N LEU A 35 5.05 1.39 -4.20
CA LEU A 35 5.20 0.88 -5.57
C LEU A 35 6.62 0.31 -5.79
N ASP A 36 7.65 1.02 -5.35
CA ASP A 36 9.04 0.57 -5.44
C ASP A 36 9.24 -0.78 -4.74
N HIS A 37 8.63 -0.97 -3.56
CA HIS A 37 8.68 -2.25 -2.87
C HIS A 37 8.04 -3.40 -3.68
N VAL A 38 6.86 -3.18 -4.27
CA VAL A 38 6.24 -4.18 -5.13
C VAL A 38 7.12 -4.48 -6.36
N ILE A 39 7.74 -3.46 -6.97
CA ILE A 39 8.65 -3.65 -8.09
C ILE A 39 9.87 -4.50 -7.69
N VAL A 40 10.51 -4.17 -6.57
CA VAL A 40 11.65 -4.92 -6.03
C VAL A 40 11.25 -6.35 -5.71
N HIS A 41 10.05 -6.58 -5.16
CA HIS A 41 9.51 -7.93 -4.92
C HIS A 41 9.41 -8.75 -6.21
N GLU A 42 8.84 -8.17 -7.28
CA GLU A 42 8.72 -8.87 -8.56
C GLU A 42 10.07 -9.08 -9.25
N LEU A 43 11.02 -8.16 -9.08
CA LEU A 43 12.39 -8.33 -9.56
C LEU A 43 13.13 -9.43 -8.80
N ALA A 44 12.96 -9.51 -7.48
CA ALA A 44 13.55 -10.57 -6.67
C ALA A 44 13.06 -11.96 -7.13
N HIS A 45 11.79 -12.07 -7.55
CA HIS A 45 11.25 -13.30 -8.14
C HIS A 45 11.85 -13.72 -9.49
N LEU A 46 12.58 -12.83 -10.17
CA LEU A 46 13.37 -13.21 -11.35
C LEU A 46 14.66 -13.95 -10.97
N VAL A 47 15.15 -13.75 -9.75
CA VAL A 47 16.40 -14.35 -9.23
C VAL A 47 16.09 -15.56 -8.34
N VAL A 48 15.11 -15.43 -7.44
CA VAL A 48 14.71 -16.46 -6.47
C VAL A 48 13.20 -16.67 -6.55
N ALA A 49 12.77 -17.84 -7.01
CA ALA A 49 11.36 -18.10 -7.33
C ALA A 49 10.44 -18.18 -6.09
N ASP A 50 11.00 -18.54 -4.93
CA ASP A 50 10.27 -18.65 -3.66
C ASP A 50 10.58 -17.47 -2.72
N HIS A 51 9.90 -17.42 -1.57
CA HIS A 51 10.11 -16.41 -0.53
C HIS A 51 11.16 -16.84 0.52
N SER A 52 12.20 -17.57 0.12
CA SER A 52 13.28 -18.04 1.00
C SER A 52 14.10 -16.90 1.63
N ALA A 53 15.04 -17.26 2.51
CA ALA A 53 15.94 -16.28 3.13
C ALA A 53 16.78 -15.49 2.10
N GLU A 54 17.08 -16.08 0.94
CA GLU A 54 17.75 -15.36 -0.15
C GLU A 54 16.85 -14.31 -0.79
N PHE A 55 15.59 -14.66 -1.05
CA PHE A 55 14.58 -13.71 -1.50
C PHE A 55 14.44 -12.54 -0.52
N GLN A 56 14.33 -12.84 0.78
CA GLN A 56 14.22 -11.82 1.82
C GLN A 56 15.44 -10.89 1.84
N ARG A 57 16.66 -11.42 1.63
CA ARG A 57 17.87 -10.61 1.50
C ARG A 57 17.82 -9.64 0.32
N LEU A 58 17.22 -10.03 -0.81
CA LEU A 58 17.07 -9.16 -1.98
C LEU A 58 16.02 -8.07 -1.74
N VAL A 59 14.85 -8.44 -1.22
CA VAL A 59 13.76 -7.48 -0.98
C VAL A 59 14.12 -6.45 0.10
N ASN A 60 14.83 -6.89 1.15
CA ASN A 60 15.27 -6.01 2.24
C ASN A 60 16.39 -5.02 1.84
N GLN A 61 16.85 -5.03 0.58
CA GLN A 61 17.66 -3.93 0.05
C GLN A 61 16.85 -2.65 -0.17
N ASN A 62 15.51 -2.74 -0.22
CA ASN A 62 14.64 -1.59 -0.19
C ASN A 62 14.55 -1.04 1.25
N PRO A 63 15.02 0.19 1.54
CA PRO A 63 15.06 0.74 2.90
C PRO A 63 13.68 0.92 3.57
N LEU A 64 12.60 0.88 2.79
CA LEU A 64 11.22 1.07 3.27
C LEU A 64 10.38 -0.22 3.16
N ALA A 65 11.01 -1.39 3.00
CA ALA A 65 10.33 -2.67 2.80
C ALA A 65 9.29 -2.98 3.88
N GLU A 66 9.68 -2.96 5.16
CA GLU A 66 8.77 -3.21 6.28
C GLU A 66 7.56 -2.26 6.28
N ARG A 67 7.79 -0.97 6.02
CA ARG A 67 6.71 0.04 5.95
C ARG A 67 5.78 -0.24 4.79
N ALA A 68 6.31 -0.65 3.63
CA ALA A 68 5.53 -0.97 2.44
C ALA A 68 4.66 -2.22 2.65
N GLU A 69 5.20 -3.24 3.31
CA GLU A 69 4.46 -4.44 3.69
C GLU A 69 3.28 -4.10 4.60
N GLY A 70 3.51 -3.29 5.64
CA GLY A 70 2.45 -2.82 6.53
C GLY A 70 1.38 -1.99 5.80
N TYR A 71 1.77 -1.12 4.87
CA TYR A 71 0.84 -0.35 4.05
C TYR A 71 -0.02 -1.26 3.16
N LEU A 72 0.61 -2.23 2.47
CA LEU A 72 -0.09 -3.17 1.58
C LEU A 72 -1.02 -4.12 2.35
N MET A 73 -0.66 -4.49 3.58
CA MET A 73 -1.53 -5.24 4.49
C MET A 73 -2.81 -4.44 4.79
N ALA A 74 -2.68 -3.22 5.31
CA ALA A 74 -3.82 -2.36 5.60
C ALA A 74 -4.66 -2.06 4.35
N LEU A 75 -4.03 -1.83 3.20
CA LEU A 75 -4.74 -1.60 1.94
C LEU A 75 -5.52 -2.83 1.47
N SER A 76 -5.01 -4.04 1.75
CA SER A 76 -5.69 -5.30 1.43
C SER A 76 -6.95 -5.49 2.27
N ASP A 77 -6.89 -5.11 3.55
CA ASP A 77 -8.03 -5.16 4.46
C ASP A 77 -9.13 -4.17 4.05
N VAL A 78 -8.76 -2.92 3.76
CA VAL A 78 -9.71 -1.89 3.28
C VAL A 78 -10.37 -2.33 1.96
N ALA A 79 -9.58 -2.89 1.04
CA ALA A 79 -10.10 -3.42 -0.22
C ALA A 79 -10.99 -4.67 -0.04
N GLY A 80 -10.83 -5.39 1.07
CA GLY A 80 -11.69 -6.49 1.50
C GLY A 80 -13.03 -5.99 2.03
N SER A 81 -13.00 -5.06 2.99
CA SER A 81 -14.19 -4.53 3.64
C SER A 81 -15.14 -3.78 2.69
N GLY A 82 -14.62 -3.18 1.61
CA GLY A 82 -15.46 -2.53 0.59
C GLY A 82 -16.31 -3.49 -0.25
N ARG A 83 -15.98 -4.78 -0.30
CA ARG A 83 -16.78 -5.79 -1.04
C ARG A 83 -17.98 -6.31 -0.25
N ASP A 84 -17.93 -6.20 1.08
CA ASP A 84 -19.01 -6.66 1.96
C ASP A 84 -20.14 -5.62 2.10
N ALA A 85 -19.85 -4.34 1.85
CA ALA A 85 -20.83 -3.25 1.91
C ALA A 85 -21.87 -3.26 0.77
N GLU A 86 -21.57 -3.89 -0.37
CA GLU A 86 -22.45 -3.93 -1.55
C GLU A 86 -23.44 -5.12 -1.56
N ARG A 87 -23.32 -6.07 -0.62
CA ARG A 87 -24.24 -7.24 -0.51
C ARG A 87 -25.44 -7.00 0.40
N GLY A 88 -25.58 -5.82 0.99
CA GLY A 88 -26.73 -5.52 1.84
C GLY A 88 -26.99 -4.05 2.00
N GLN A 89 -27.72 -3.46 1.05
CA GLN A 89 -28.35 -2.15 1.24
C GLN A 89 -29.75 -2.14 0.63
N GLY A 90 -30.69 -2.63 1.43
CA GLY A 90 -32.02 -2.04 1.55
C GLY A 90 -32.15 -1.50 2.97
N ALA A 91 -31.57 -0.33 3.24
CA ALA A 91 -31.91 0.53 4.38
C ALA A 91 -31.15 1.85 4.22
N GLU A 92 -31.90 2.94 4.03
CA GLU A 92 -31.43 4.32 4.13
C GLU A 92 -30.90 4.59 5.54
N SER A 93 -29.76 5.29 5.66
CA SER A 93 -29.64 6.52 6.46
C SER A 93 -28.18 6.91 6.72
N SER A 94 -27.95 8.22 6.57
CA SER A 94 -26.88 9.03 7.16
C SER A 94 -25.47 8.88 6.59
N GLU A 95 -25.18 9.76 5.62
CA GLU A 95 -23.88 10.12 5.11
C GLU A 95 -22.88 10.51 6.22
N ALA A 96 -22.06 9.55 6.65
CA ALA A 96 -20.93 9.81 7.54
C ALA A 96 -19.70 10.18 6.71
N LYS A 97 -19.36 11.47 6.70
CA LYS A 97 -18.13 12.00 6.11
C LYS A 97 -16.91 11.34 6.79
N PRO A 98 -15.95 10.76 6.05
CA PRO A 98 -14.79 10.14 6.69
C PRO A 98 -13.99 11.20 7.42
N LYS A 99 -13.68 10.94 8.71
CA LYS A 99 -12.73 11.78 9.46
C LYS A 99 -11.37 11.65 8.77
N ALA A 100 -10.90 12.75 8.20
CA ALA A 100 -9.54 12.85 7.70
C ALA A 100 -8.58 12.44 8.83
N LEU A 101 -7.80 11.38 8.58
CA LEU A 101 -6.71 10.98 9.47
C LEU A 101 -5.71 12.14 9.48
N ARG A 102 -5.69 12.90 10.57
CA ARG A 102 -4.80 14.04 10.73
C ARG A 102 -3.39 13.48 10.93
N LEU A 103 -2.58 13.53 9.87
CA LEU A 103 -1.16 13.22 9.94
C LEU A 103 -0.50 14.27 10.87
N VAL A 104 -0.27 13.89 12.12
CA VAL A 104 0.58 14.65 13.04
C VAL A 104 1.99 14.52 12.48
N LYS A 105 2.52 15.61 11.94
CA LYS A 105 3.93 15.69 11.58
C LYS A 105 4.70 15.93 12.87
N ASP A 106 5.23 14.88 13.47
CA ASP A 106 6.17 15.02 14.58
C ASP A 106 7.39 15.80 14.08
N ARG A 107 7.68 16.93 14.73
CA ARG A 107 9.02 17.51 14.70
C ARG A 107 9.89 16.74 15.70
N PRO A 108 11.19 16.60 15.42
CA PRO A 108 12.09 15.74 16.21
C PRO A 108 12.32 16.19 17.67
N ASP A 109 11.69 17.28 18.14
CA ASP A 109 11.87 17.88 19.46
C ASP A 109 10.65 17.78 20.40
N GLY A 110 9.55 17.16 19.98
CA GLY A 110 8.52 16.63 20.90
C GLY A 110 7.73 17.65 21.73
N THR A 111 7.59 18.91 21.30
CA THR A 111 6.80 19.91 22.04
C THR A 111 5.48 20.26 21.33
N SER A 112 4.35 20.11 22.04
CA SER A 112 3.04 20.66 21.66
C SER A 112 2.88 22.06 22.25
N GLN A 113 2.50 23.05 21.45
CA GLN A 113 1.99 24.32 21.95
C GLN A 113 0.58 24.58 21.42
N ASP A 114 -0.32 24.91 22.34
CA ASP A 114 -1.65 25.45 22.08
C ASP A 114 -1.50 26.85 21.48
N ILE A 115 -2.13 27.08 20.33
CA ILE A 115 -2.15 28.39 19.68
C ILE A 115 -3.26 29.21 20.35
N GLU A 116 -2.88 30.18 21.18
CA GLU A 116 -3.80 31.22 21.66
C GLU A 116 -4.32 32.10 20.51
N GLU A 117 -5.61 32.40 20.59
CA GLU A 117 -6.37 33.24 19.66
C GLU A 117 -5.84 34.68 19.68
N VAL A 118 -5.49 35.23 18.51
CA VAL A 118 -5.21 36.66 18.35
C VAL A 118 -6.55 37.36 18.05
N PRO A 119 -7.04 38.29 18.89
CA PRO A 119 -8.25 39.03 18.58
C PRO A 119 -7.97 40.08 17.49
N GLN A 120 -9.03 40.35 16.73
CA GLN A 120 -9.12 41.12 15.47
C GLN A 120 -8.36 42.45 15.45
#